data_AF-A0A9R0R5V3-F1
#
_entry.id   AF-A0A9R0R5V3-F1
#
_cell.length_a   1.000
_cell.length_b   1.000
_cell.length_c   1.000
_cell.angle_alpha   90.00
_cell.angle_beta   90.00
_cell.angle_gamma   90.00
#
_symmetry.space_group_name_H-M   'P 1'
#
loop_
_entity.id
_entity.type
_entity.pdbx_description
1 polymer ?
#
loop_
_entity_poly.entity_id
_entity_poly.type
_entity_poly.pdbx_seq_one_letter_code
_entity_poly.pdbx_strand_id
1 'polypeptide(L)'
;MAVDNGDAAMAVAVTGTRTVAPAKTKVTLATFDLPYITFYYNQKLLLYRLPQGAADFQDVTARMADALGDALAYFYPLAGRIRQEKGDGGALYVDGEEGAEVVEAAAEGVSVDQLAGEDCGEEAEKLMQQLIPYTGVMNLEGLHRPLLAVQFTKLKDGLAVGCAFNHAVLDGTATWHFMSSWAELCRGAAAPSALPIHNRAMARSVRVGLTLDEYEAAPKLFHYSDAGPNCVAVGSSPRFRVYDVDFGFGRPERVRSGGNNKFDGMVYLYPGRGGDSGGIDVELALQPEPMQRLEKDEEFLQVAAA
;
A
#
# COMPACT_ATOMS: atom_id res chain seq x y z
N MET A 1 -9.70 -18.21 6.68
CA MET A 1 -9.87 -19.00 5.44
C MET A 1 -8.80 -18.52 4.48
N ALA A 2 -7.89 -19.41 4.07
CA ALA A 2 -6.98 -19.11 2.99
C ALA A 2 -7.82 -18.78 1.74
N VAL A 3 -7.50 -17.69 1.07
CA VAL A 3 -8.05 -17.43 -0.26
C VAL A 3 -7.49 -18.56 -1.13
N ASP A 4 -8.38 -19.40 -1.65
CA ASP A 4 -8.04 -20.46 -2.59
C ASP A 4 -7.54 -19.79 -3.86
N ASN A 5 -6.22 -19.61 -3.96
CA ASN A 5 -5.54 -19.22 -5.19
C ASN A 5 -5.49 -20.45 -6.09
N GLY A 6 -6.66 -20.92 -6.55
CA GLY A 6 -6.75 -21.99 -7.53
C GLY A 6 -5.84 -21.67 -8.71
N ASP A 7 -5.03 -22.67 -9.13
CA ASP A 7 -3.97 -22.65 -10.15
C ASP A 7 -4.11 -21.54 -11.23
N ALA A 8 -3.87 -20.30 -10.83
CA ALA A 8 -3.93 -19.15 -11.70
C ALA A 8 -2.57 -19.04 -12.36
N ALA A 9 -2.53 -19.14 -13.69
CA ALA A 9 -1.30 -18.91 -14.44
C ALA A 9 -0.72 -17.55 -14.03
N MET A 10 0.55 -17.54 -13.58
CA MET A 10 1.25 -16.32 -13.22
C MET A 10 1.46 -15.47 -14.47
N ALA A 11 0.74 -14.35 -14.54
CA ALA A 11 0.82 -13.38 -15.62
C ALA A 11 1.97 -12.38 -15.41
N VAL A 12 2.45 -12.27 -14.16
CA VAL A 12 3.54 -11.38 -13.75
C VAL A 12 4.77 -12.22 -13.42
N ALA A 13 5.88 -11.96 -14.12
CA ALA A 13 7.16 -12.62 -13.87
C ALA A 13 8.12 -11.67 -13.16
N VAL A 14 8.64 -12.08 -11.99
CA VAL A 14 9.70 -11.34 -11.27
C VAL A 14 11.02 -11.45 -12.04
N THR A 15 11.63 -10.30 -12.33
CA THR A 15 12.88 -10.17 -13.07
C THR A 15 14.07 -9.82 -12.17
N GLY A 16 13.83 -9.30 -10.96
CA GLY A 16 14.88 -9.02 -9.99
C GLY A 16 14.35 -8.54 -8.63
N THR A 17 15.19 -8.65 -7.60
CA THR A 17 14.91 -8.17 -6.24
C THR A 17 16.15 -7.47 -5.67
N ARG A 18 15.96 -6.36 -4.95
CA ARG A 18 17.02 -5.65 -4.22
C ARG A 18 16.52 -5.06 -2.91
N THR A 19 17.46 -4.72 -2.02
CA THR A 19 17.20 -4.10 -0.71
C THR A 19 17.74 -2.67 -0.68
N VAL A 20 16.97 -1.74 -0.09
CA VAL A 20 17.30 -0.31 0.00
C VAL A 20 17.27 0.16 1.46
N ALA A 21 18.38 0.64 2.02
CA ALA A 21 18.51 0.92 3.47
C ALA A 21 19.01 2.36 3.79
N PRO A 22 18.54 2.98 4.89
CA PRO A 22 18.94 4.31 5.35
C PRO A 22 20.03 4.28 6.44
N ALA A 23 20.46 5.47 6.90
CA ALA A 23 21.50 5.65 7.91
C ALA A 23 21.02 5.83 9.38
N LYS A 24 19.71 5.77 9.67
CA LYS A 24 19.13 5.98 11.02
C LYS A 24 18.46 4.71 11.56
N THR A 25 18.51 4.51 12.88
CA THR A 25 18.50 3.14 13.42
C THR A 25 17.29 2.73 14.27
N LYS A 26 16.60 3.63 15.01
CA LYS A 26 15.53 3.17 15.93
C LYS A 26 14.35 4.12 16.11
N VAL A 27 13.13 3.58 16.17
CA VAL A 27 11.93 4.28 16.66
C VAL A 27 11.06 3.36 17.51
N THR A 28 10.63 3.79 18.69
CA THR A 28 9.71 3.03 19.55
C THR A 28 8.27 3.18 19.04
N LEU A 29 7.51 2.08 18.96
CA LEU A 29 6.08 2.10 18.65
C LEU A 29 5.28 2.64 19.85
N ALA A 30 4.25 3.42 19.59
CA ALA A 30 3.28 3.93 20.55
C ALA A 30 2.06 3.01 20.64
N THR A 31 1.23 3.22 21.66
CA THR A 31 0.08 2.36 21.98
C THR A 31 -0.96 2.31 20.85
N PHE A 32 -1.13 3.38 20.08
CA PHE A 32 -2.06 3.40 18.94
C PHE A 32 -1.54 2.66 17.70
N ASP A 33 -0.25 2.31 17.67
CA ASP A 33 0.34 1.52 16.59
C ASP A 33 0.08 0.02 16.78
N LEU A 34 -0.03 -0.41 18.04
CA LEU A 34 -0.12 -1.83 18.41
C LEU A 34 -1.34 -2.57 17.82
N PRO A 35 -2.55 -1.97 17.75
CA PRO A 35 -3.69 -2.63 17.14
C PRO A 35 -3.44 -3.03 15.68
N TYR A 36 -2.60 -2.28 14.95
CA TYR A 36 -2.33 -2.56 13.54
C TYR A 36 -1.43 -3.77 13.32
N ILE A 37 -0.75 -4.29 14.35
CA ILE A 37 0.06 -5.52 14.24
C ILE A 37 -0.81 -6.72 13.83
N THR A 38 -2.10 -6.70 14.15
CA THR A 38 -3.05 -7.78 13.84
C THR A 38 -3.66 -7.68 12.44
N PHE A 39 -3.33 -6.61 11.70
CA PHE A 39 -3.86 -6.33 10.36
C PHE A 39 -2.93 -6.91 9.29
N TYR A 40 -3.44 -7.02 8.06
CA TYR A 40 -2.59 -7.26 6.90
C TYR A 40 -1.77 -6.01 6.52
N TYR A 41 -0.70 -6.22 5.76
CA TYR A 41 0.03 -5.13 5.12
C TYR A 41 -0.92 -4.28 4.27
N ASN A 42 -0.88 -2.97 4.45
CA ASN A 42 -1.66 -2.02 3.67
C ASN A 42 -1.07 -1.95 2.25
N GLN A 43 -1.91 -2.18 1.24
CA GLN A 43 -1.53 -2.30 -0.15
C GLN A 43 -2.06 -1.13 -0.99
N LYS A 44 -1.20 -0.58 -1.85
CA LYS A 44 -1.55 0.48 -2.80
C LYS A 44 -0.99 0.15 -4.18
N LEU A 45 -1.79 0.39 -5.22
CA LEU A 45 -1.39 0.23 -6.61
C LEU A 45 -1.55 1.56 -7.33
N LEU A 46 -0.48 2.03 -7.96
CA LEU A 46 -0.49 3.21 -8.81
C LEU A 46 -0.16 2.78 -10.23
N LEU A 47 -1.04 3.12 -11.18
CA LEU A 47 -0.89 2.80 -12.59
C LEU A 47 -0.49 4.04 -13.35
N TYR A 48 0.55 3.94 -14.18
CA TYR A 48 1.04 5.05 -14.97
C TYR A 48 1.15 4.65 -16.43
N ARG A 49 0.69 5.53 -17.31
CA ARG A 49 1.01 5.47 -18.73
C ARG A 49 2.33 6.18 -18.95
N LEU A 50 3.28 5.51 -19.59
CA LEU A 50 4.58 6.13 -19.90
C LEU A 50 4.47 6.88 -21.24
N PRO A 51 5.00 8.12 -21.35
CA PRO A 51 4.93 8.88 -22.59
C PRO A 51 5.76 8.23 -23.71
N GLN A 52 5.40 8.48 -24.96
CA GLN A 52 6.20 8.04 -26.11
C GLN A 52 7.59 8.67 -26.04
N GLY A 53 8.64 7.84 -26.10
CA GLY A 53 10.02 8.29 -25.93
C GLY A 53 10.48 8.48 -24.49
N ALA A 54 9.72 7.96 -23.50
CA ALA A 54 10.21 7.81 -22.13
C ALA A 54 11.54 7.04 -22.09
N ALA A 55 12.32 7.28 -21.03
CA ALA A 55 13.51 6.49 -20.77
C ALA A 55 13.17 5.00 -20.64
N ASP A 56 14.17 4.13 -20.85
CA ASP A 56 13.99 2.69 -20.73
C ASP A 56 13.44 2.32 -19.35
N PHE A 57 12.65 1.25 -19.28
CA PHE A 57 11.99 0.84 -18.03
C PHE A 57 13.01 0.70 -16.89
N GLN A 58 14.16 0.11 -17.18
CA GLN A 58 15.26 -0.10 -16.24
C GLN A 58 15.84 1.22 -15.73
N ASP A 59 15.99 2.23 -16.58
CA ASP A 59 16.49 3.55 -16.16
C ASP A 59 15.47 4.27 -15.27
N VAL A 60 14.17 4.14 -15.60
CA VAL A 60 13.08 4.70 -14.80
C VAL A 60 13.02 4.05 -13.42
N THR A 61 13.02 2.72 -13.34
CA THR A 61 12.96 2.01 -12.05
C THR A 61 14.23 2.15 -11.23
N ALA A 62 15.40 2.24 -11.88
CA ALA A 62 16.66 2.57 -11.21
C ALA A 62 16.58 3.93 -10.52
N ARG A 63 16.16 4.99 -11.24
CA ARG A 63 15.97 6.33 -10.66
C ARG A 63 14.97 6.32 -9.50
N MET A 64 13.84 5.61 -9.66
CA MET A 64 12.84 5.50 -8.61
C MET A 64 13.38 4.80 -7.36
N ALA A 65 14.18 3.75 -7.52
CA ALA A 65 14.78 3.04 -6.38
C ALA A 65 15.90 3.85 -5.69
N ASP A 66 16.68 4.61 -6.44
CA ASP A 66 17.68 5.52 -5.86
C ASP A 66 16.99 6.61 -5.02
N ALA A 67 15.96 7.24 -5.58
CA ALA A 67 15.13 8.21 -4.86
C ALA A 67 14.36 7.59 -3.69
N LEU A 68 14.06 6.30 -3.74
CA LEU A 68 13.48 5.57 -2.60
C LEU A 68 14.49 5.49 -1.47
N GLY A 69 15.78 5.26 -1.77
CA GLY A 69 16.85 5.29 -0.78
C GLY A 69 16.94 6.66 -0.09
N ASP A 70 16.89 7.73 -0.88
CA ASP A 70 16.87 9.10 -0.35
C ASP A 70 15.63 9.34 0.51
N ALA A 71 14.45 8.89 0.09
CA ALA A 71 13.22 9.01 0.85
C ALA A 71 13.32 8.24 2.18
N LEU A 72 13.84 7.01 2.17
CA LEU A 72 14.02 6.19 3.37
C LEU A 72 14.99 6.82 4.38
N ALA A 73 15.92 7.69 3.96
CA ALA A 73 16.73 8.46 4.91
C ALA A 73 15.88 9.38 5.82
N TYR A 74 14.74 9.87 5.29
CA TYR A 74 13.75 10.63 6.05
C TYR A 74 12.71 9.73 6.70
N PHE A 75 12.27 8.67 6.01
CA PHE A 75 11.22 7.73 6.45
C PHE A 75 11.79 6.39 6.91
N TYR A 76 12.88 6.45 7.68
CA TYR A 76 13.68 5.28 8.07
C TYR A 76 12.91 4.12 8.72
N PRO A 77 11.78 4.29 9.44
CA PRO A 77 11.05 3.14 9.97
C PRO A 77 10.54 2.19 8.89
N LEU A 78 10.29 2.67 7.67
CA LEU A 78 9.84 1.81 6.56
C LEU A 78 10.90 0.83 6.06
N ALA A 79 12.17 1.15 6.29
CA ALA A 79 13.28 0.27 5.98
C ALA A 79 13.59 -0.73 7.09
N GLY A 80 12.83 -0.73 8.18
CA GLY A 80 13.18 -1.48 9.37
C GLY A 80 12.54 -2.86 9.49
N ARG A 81 12.63 -3.41 10.70
CA ARG A 81 11.87 -4.55 11.21
C ARG A 81 11.34 -4.24 12.60
N ILE A 82 10.21 -4.81 12.97
CA ILE A 82 9.68 -4.72 14.33
C ILE A 82 10.53 -5.60 15.26
N ARG A 83 10.78 -5.12 16.47
CA ARG A 83 11.57 -5.76 17.52
C ARG A 83 10.90 -5.51 18.86
N GLN A 84 11.19 -6.34 19.85
CA GLN A 84 10.74 -6.16 21.23
C GLN A 84 11.93 -6.00 22.17
N GLU A 85 11.83 -5.05 23.10
CA GLU A 85 12.81 -4.91 24.19
C GLU A 85 12.77 -6.12 25.11
N LYS A 86 13.92 -6.51 25.67
CA LYS A 86 14.00 -7.63 26.61
C LYS A 86 13.23 -7.31 27.91
N GLY A 87 12.48 -8.29 28.41
CA GLY A 87 11.70 -8.18 29.65
C GLY A 87 10.21 -8.38 29.39
N ASP A 88 9.48 -8.81 30.42
CA ASP A 88 8.02 -8.99 30.34
C ASP A 88 7.33 -7.65 29.98
N GLY A 89 6.48 -7.67 28.96
CA GLY A 89 5.83 -6.47 28.41
C GLY A 89 6.78 -5.44 27.79
N GLY A 90 7.95 -5.86 27.30
CA GLY A 90 8.93 -4.99 26.64
C GLY A 90 8.32 -4.17 25.48
N ALA A 91 8.78 -2.93 25.31
CA ALA A 91 8.24 -2.05 24.29
C ALA A 91 8.61 -2.54 22.88
N LEU A 92 7.65 -2.44 21.95
CA LEU A 92 7.94 -2.67 20.55
C LEU A 92 8.63 -1.46 19.93
N TYR A 93 9.59 -1.72 19.06
CA TYR A 93 10.32 -0.70 18.32
C TYR A 93 10.63 -1.20 16.92
N VAL A 94 11.00 -0.28 16.04
CA VAL A 94 11.51 -0.56 14.71
C VAL A 94 13.01 -0.34 14.72
N ASP A 95 13.73 -1.35 14.25
CA ASP A 95 15.16 -1.28 13.94
C ASP A 95 15.31 -1.03 12.43
N GLY A 96 15.89 0.11 12.04
CA GLY A 96 15.84 0.69 10.70
C GLY A 96 16.93 0.26 9.72
N GLU A 97 17.81 -0.67 10.09
CA GLU A 97 19.07 -0.94 9.36
C GLU A 97 18.94 -1.95 8.20
N GLU A 98 17.87 -2.74 8.14
CA GLU A 98 17.79 -3.91 7.25
C GLU A 98 17.25 -3.64 5.83
N GLY A 99 16.74 -2.43 5.58
CA GLY A 99 16.22 -2.00 4.29
C GLY A 99 14.81 -2.45 3.92
N ALA A 100 14.24 -1.73 2.96
CA ALA A 100 13.01 -2.04 2.24
C ALA A 100 13.27 -2.97 1.05
N GLU A 101 12.27 -3.73 0.62
CA GLU A 101 12.37 -4.60 -0.55
C GLU A 101 11.86 -3.91 -1.82
N VAL A 102 12.60 -4.04 -2.91
CA VAL A 102 12.21 -3.58 -4.24
C VAL A 102 12.28 -4.76 -5.20
N VAL A 103 11.15 -5.03 -5.86
CA VAL A 103 10.97 -6.09 -6.84
C VAL A 103 10.74 -5.46 -8.21
N GLU A 104 11.39 -5.99 -9.23
CA GLU A 104 11.10 -5.67 -10.62
C GLU A 104 10.42 -6.87 -11.26
N ALA A 105 9.40 -6.60 -12.09
CA ALA A 105 8.60 -7.61 -12.74
C ALA A 105 8.11 -7.16 -14.11
N ALA A 106 7.60 -8.10 -14.91
CA ALA A 106 7.06 -7.84 -16.23
C ALA A 106 5.71 -8.53 -16.46
N ALA A 107 4.78 -7.79 -17.09
CA ALA A 107 3.47 -8.23 -17.57
C ALA A 107 3.17 -7.53 -18.91
N GLU A 108 4.03 -7.74 -19.91
CA GLU A 108 4.01 -6.99 -21.18
C GLU A 108 2.76 -7.25 -22.05
N GLY A 109 1.95 -8.26 -21.71
CA GLY A 109 0.64 -8.50 -22.34
C GLY A 109 -0.50 -7.66 -21.79
N VAL A 110 -0.29 -6.96 -20.66
CA VAL A 110 -1.32 -6.24 -19.91
C VAL A 110 -1.20 -4.74 -20.16
N SER A 111 -2.29 -4.07 -20.54
CA SER A 111 -2.30 -2.61 -20.69
C SER A 111 -2.80 -1.88 -19.44
N VAL A 112 -2.45 -0.60 -19.33
CA VAL A 112 -2.97 0.27 -18.27
C VAL A 112 -4.50 0.34 -18.34
N ASP A 113 -5.10 0.42 -19.53
CA ASP A 113 -6.56 0.52 -19.69
C ASP A 113 -7.31 -0.72 -19.18
N GLN A 114 -6.72 -1.91 -19.32
CA GLN A 114 -7.29 -3.15 -18.77
C GLN A 114 -7.37 -3.12 -17.24
N LEU A 115 -6.45 -2.42 -16.57
CA LEU A 115 -6.37 -2.34 -15.11
C LEU A 115 -7.04 -1.08 -14.55
N ALA A 116 -7.09 0.00 -15.34
CA ALA A 116 -7.57 1.32 -14.92
C ALA A 116 -9.05 1.58 -15.27
N GLY A 117 -9.67 0.65 -16.02
CA GLY A 117 -11.08 0.70 -16.44
C GLY A 117 -12.07 0.81 -15.27
N GLU A 118 -13.32 1.09 -15.62
CA GLU A 118 -14.42 1.19 -14.65
C GLU A 118 -15.03 -0.18 -14.33
N ASP A 119 -14.97 -1.11 -15.29
CA ASP A 119 -15.46 -2.48 -15.15
C ASP A 119 -14.29 -3.43 -14.83
N CYS A 120 -13.92 -3.50 -13.55
CA CYS A 120 -12.87 -4.39 -13.06
C CYS A 120 -13.48 -5.74 -12.64
N GLY A 121 -13.74 -6.62 -13.61
CA GLY A 121 -14.17 -7.99 -13.34
C GLY A 121 -13.15 -8.83 -12.55
N GLU A 122 -13.54 -10.04 -12.17
CA GLU A 122 -12.75 -10.95 -11.32
C GLU A 122 -11.33 -11.21 -11.86
N GLU A 123 -11.16 -11.28 -13.19
CA GLU A 123 -9.85 -11.47 -13.83
C GLU A 123 -8.92 -10.27 -13.63
N ALA A 124 -9.44 -9.04 -13.72
CA ALA A 124 -8.66 -7.83 -13.47
C ALA A 124 -8.24 -7.74 -12.01
N GLU A 125 -9.11 -8.14 -11.07
CA GLU A 125 -8.78 -8.21 -9.64
C GLU A 125 -7.66 -9.22 -9.36
N LYS A 126 -7.76 -10.44 -9.91
CA LYS A 126 -6.70 -11.47 -9.79
C LYS A 126 -5.37 -10.98 -10.35
N LEU A 127 -5.41 -10.24 -11.45
CA LEU A 127 -4.22 -9.66 -12.05
C LEU A 127 -3.63 -8.54 -11.17
N MET A 128 -4.47 -7.64 -10.64
CA MET A 128 -4.02 -6.60 -9.71
C MET A 128 -3.35 -7.17 -8.46
N GLN A 129 -3.82 -8.30 -7.95
CA GLN A 129 -3.20 -8.99 -6.80
C GLN A 129 -1.76 -9.48 -7.09
N GLN A 130 -1.42 -9.74 -8.37
CA GLN A 130 -0.06 -10.09 -8.80
C GLN A 130 0.84 -8.87 -9.01
N LEU A 131 0.27 -7.65 -9.06
CA LEU A 131 1.00 -6.39 -9.25
C LEU A 131 1.46 -5.75 -7.94
N ILE A 132 1.07 -6.32 -6.80
CA ILE A 132 1.37 -5.78 -5.47
C ILE A 132 2.05 -6.88 -4.64
N PRO A 133 3.18 -6.59 -3.97
CA PRO A 133 3.82 -7.57 -3.12
C PRO A 133 2.99 -7.83 -1.85
N TYR A 134 3.29 -8.93 -1.18
CA TYR A 134 2.83 -9.22 0.19
C TYR A 134 1.29 -9.35 0.34
N THR A 135 0.63 -9.86 -0.69
CA THR A 135 -0.78 -10.28 -0.60
C THR A 135 -0.91 -11.42 0.42
N GLY A 136 -1.82 -11.27 1.38
CA GLY A 136 -2.05 -12.21 2.49
C GLY A 136 -1.03 -12.13 3.64
N VAL A 137 -0.07 -11.20 3.59
CA VAL A 137 0.98 -11.07 4.62
C VAL A 137 0.50 -10.20 5.77
N MET A 138 0.67 -10.70 6.99
CA MET A 138 0.27 -9.99 8.22
C MET A 138 1.35 -9.01 8.69
N ASN A 139 0.95 -7.91 9.33
CA ASN A 139 1.88 -6.94 9.92
C ASN A 139 2.78 -7.55 11.00
N LEU A 140 2.36 -8.62 11.66
CA LEU A 140 3.21 -9.40 12.56
C LEU A 140 4.47 -9.96 11.85
N GLU A 141 4.37 -10.31 10.57
CA GLU A 141 5.52 -10.80 9.82
C GLU A 141 6.61 -9.73 9.64
N GLY A 142 6.31 -8.45 9.92
CA GLY A 142 7.28 -7.36 10.00
C GLY A 142 8.39 -7.55 11.05
N LEU A 143 8.28 -8.57 11.91
CA LEU A 143 9.35 -9.05 12.77
C LEU A 143 10.51 -9.69 11.97
N HIS A 144 10.22 -10.25 10.80
CA HIS A 144 11.21 -10.95 9.98
C HIS A 144 11.25 -10.42 8.54
N ARG A 145 10.21 -9.71 8.10
CA ARG A 145 10.05 -9.17 6.75
C ARG A 145 10.17 -7.65 6.71
N PRO A 146 10.62 -7.08 5.58
CA PRO A 146 10.56 -5.65 5.30
C PRO A 146 9.22 -5.01 5.68
N LEU A 147 9.29 -3.82 6.29
CA LEU A 147 8.11 -3.02 6.62
C LEU A 147 7.58 -2.25 5.40
N LEU A 148 8.38 -2.16 4.34
CA LEU A 148 8.01 -1.69 3.02
C LEU A 148 8.50 -2.67 1.96
N ALA A 149 7.60 -3.07 1.07
CA ALA A 149 7.92 -3.72 -0.19
C ALA A 149 7.31 -2.95 -1.37
N VAL A 150 8.09 -2.73 -2.41
CA VAL A 150 7.68 -2.05 -3.65
C VAL A 150 7.90 -2.99 -4.82
N GLN A 151 6.93 -3.11 -5.71
CA GLN A 151 7.05 -3.84 -6.97
C GLN A 151 6.85 -2.88 -8.13
N PHE A 152 7.82 -2.82 -9.02
CA PHE A 152 7.72 -2.17 -10.33
C PHE A 152 7.40 -3.22 -11.37
N THR A 153 6.22 -3.16 -11.98
CA THR A 153 5.84 -4.07 -13.06
C THR A 153 5.78 -3.33 -14.39
N LYS A 154 6.58 -3.77 -15.36
CA LYS A 154 6.50 -3.30 -16.75
C LYS A 154 5.21 -3.80 -17.39
N LEU A 155 4.37 -2.88 -17.85
CA LEU A 155 3.15 -3.17 -18.60
C LEU A 155 3.38 -2.95 -20.09
N LYS A 156 2.41 -3.35 -20.92
CA LYS A 156 2.42 -3.17 -22.37
C LYS A 156 2.68 -1.71 -22.80
N ASP A 157 2.05 -0.78 -22.09
CA ASP A 157 2.01 0.65 -22.41
C ASP A 157 2.28 1.55 -21.19
N GLY A 158 2.87 0.97 -20.13
CA GLY A 158 3.02 1.69 -18.87
C GLY A 158 3.81 0.97 -17.78
N LEU A 159 3.60 1.44 -16.55
CA LEU A 159 4.23 0.96 -15.33
C LEU A 159 3.16 0.83 -14.24
N ALA A 160 3.15 -0.31 -13.56
CA ALA A 160 2.45 -0.48 -12.28
C ALA A 160 3.44 -0.37 -11.13
N VAL A 161 3.08 0.43 -10.12
CA VAL A 161 3.83 0.58 -8.86
C VAL A 161 2.97 0.02 -7.73
N GLY A 162 3.23 -1.22 -7.34
CA GLY A 162 2.59 -1.88 -6.22
C GLY A 162 3.39 -1.65 -4.94
N CYS A 163 2.74 -1.22 -3.87
CA CYS A 163 3.37 -0.98 -2.57
C CYS A 163 2.64 -1.76 -1.49
N ALA A 164 3.39 -2.37 -0.58
CA ALA A 164 2.89 -2.98 0.65
C ALA A 164 3.60 -2.35 1.85
N PHE A 165 2.81 -1.79 2.78
CA PHE A 165 3.26 -1.10 3.97
C PHE A 165 2.81 -1.83 5.22
N ASN A 166 3.72 -2.02 6.17
CA ASN A 166 3.34 -2.48 7.49
C ASN A 166 2.53 -1.39 8.20
N HIS A 167 1.27 -1.66 8.51
CA HIS A 167 0.36 -0.63 9.00
C HIS A 167 0.68 -0.17 10.44
N ALA A 168 1.53 -0.91 11.16
CA ALA A 168 1.99 -0.53 12.50
C ALA A 168 2.99 0.63 12.51
N VAL A 169 3.56 1.02 11.35
CA VAL A 169 4.50 2.15 11.29
C VAL A 169 3.95 3.41 10.63
N LEU A 170 2.81 3.33 9.96
CA LEU A 170 2.16 4.46 9.30
C LEU A 170 0.64 4.33 9.23
N ASP A 171 -0.03 5.48 9.18
CA ASP A 171 -1.45 5.59 8.82
C ASP A 171 -1.62 6.08 7.37
N GLY A 172 -2.88 6.29 6.93
CA GLY A 172 -3.14 6.78 5.57
C GLY A 172 -2.50 8.14 5.24
N THR A 173 -2.42 9.05 6.22
CA THR A 173 -1.79 10.36 6.03
C THR A 173 -0.28 10.21 5.85
N ALA A 174 0.35 9.41 6.71
CA ALA A 174 1.77 9.12 6.64
C ALA A 174 2.16 8.34 5.36
N THR A 175 1.31 7.42 4.88
CA THR A 175 1.50 6.74 3.59
C THR A 175 1.61 7.75 2.46
N TRP A 176 0.63 8.66 2.32
CA TRP A 176 0.63 9.60 1.20
C TRP A 176 1.67 10.71 1.36
N HIS A 177 2.06 11.05 2.59
CA HIS A 177 3.22 11.91 2.85
C HIS A 177 4.51 11.27 2.36
N PHE A 178 4.73 9.98 2.66
CA PHE A 178 5.88 9.23 2.14
C PHE A 178 5.86 9.16 0.60
N MET A 179 4.75 8.76 0.00
CA MET A 179 4.63 8.63 -1.46
C MET A 179 4.90 9.96 -2.19
N SER A 180 4.35 11.07 -1.66
CA SER A 180 4.58 12.40 -2.23
C SER A 180 6.05 12.83 -2.09
N SER A 181 6.66 12.59 -0.93
CA SER A 181 8.08 12.91 -0.68
C SER A 181 9.01 12.11 -1.58
N TRP A 182 8.71 10.82 -1.79
CA TRP A 182 9.46 9.96 -2.68
C TRP A 182 9.36 10.44 -4.15
N ALA A 183 8.17 10.83 -4.59
CA ALA A 183 7.96 11.41 -5.91
C ALA A 183 8.71 12.74 -6.11
N GLU A 184 8.72 13.63 -5.12
CA GLU A 184 9.51 14.87 -5.14
C GLU A 184 11.01 14.60 -5.34
N LEU A 185 11.58 13.69 -4.55
CA LEU A 185 12.99 13.31 -4.63
C LEU A 185 13.32 12.67 -5.98
N CYS A 186 12.43 11.83 -6.52
CA CYS A 186 12.59 11.23 -7.85
C CYS A 186 12.61 12.26 -8.98
N ARG A 187 11.95 13.42 -8.78
CA ARG A 187 11.99 14.57 -9.69
C ARG A 187 13.21 15.49 -9.46
N GLY A 188 14.13 15.12 -8.57
CA GLY A 188 15.36 15.86 -8.29
C GLY A 188 15.23 16.93 -7.22
N ALA A 189 14.19 16.90 -6.38
CA ALA A 189 14.17 17.75 -5.19
C ALA A 189 15.33 17.40 -4.26
N ALA A 190 15.94 18.41 -3.62
CA ALA A 190 17.06 18.18 -2.70
C ALA A 190 16.61 17.58 -1.35
N ALA A 191 15.34 17.78 -0.98
CA ALA A 191 14.71 17.27 0.24
C ALA A 191 13.18 17.27 0.08
N PRO A 192 12.44 16.48 0.87
CA PRO A 192 10.97 16.55 0.91
C PRO A 192 10.47 17.93 1.33
N SER A 193 9.37 18.39 0.73
CA SER A 193 8.71 19.67 1.05
C SER A 193 8.22 19.75 2.50
N ALA A 194 7.89 18.60 3.10
CA ALA A 194 7.54 18.46 4.50
C ALA A 194 8.31 17.30 5.12
N LEU A 195 8.93 17.52 6.28
CA LEU A 195 9.71 16.48 6.97
C LEU A 195 8.80 15.60 7.84
N PRO A 196 9.01 14.27 7.87
CA PRO A 196 8.27 13.38 8.75
C PRO A 196 8.65 13.59 10.22
N ILE A 197 7.66 13.45 11.11
CA ILE A 197 7.85 13.52 12.55
C ILE A 197 7.83 12.10 13.12
N HIS A 198 9.00 11.60 13.51
CA HIS A 198 9.15 10.26 14.11
C HIS A 198 9.11 10.27 15.64
N ASN A 199 9.06 11.45 16.26
CA ASN A 199 9.05 11.58 17.71
C ASN A 199 7.67 11.15 18.28
N ARG A 200 7.55 9.87 18.64
CA ARG A 200 6.32 9.30 19.23
C ARG A 200 6.15 9.62 20.73
N ALA A 201 7.11 10.32 21.37
CA ALA A 201 6.99 10.71 22.78
C ALA A 201 5.87 11.74 23.05
N MET A 202 5.27 12.30 21.99
CA MET A 202 4.06 13.12 22.09
C MET A 202 2.80 12.30 22.41
N ALA A 203 2.83 10.98 22.16
CA ALA A 203 1.81 10.04 22.58
C ALA A 203 2.01 9.70 24.07
N ARG A 204 0.96 9.84 24.88
CA ARG A 204 1.01 9.58 26.34
C ARG A 204 1.67 8.22 26.65
N SER A 205 2.47 8.15 27.71
CA SER A 205 3.29 6.98 28.08
C SER A 205 2.50 5.77 28.62
N VAL A 206 1.21 5.63 28.31
CA VAL A 206 0.40 4.50 28.77
C VAL A 206 0.76 3.29 27.93
N ARG A 207 1.63 2.44 28.44
CA ARG A 207 2.10 1.23 27.75
C ARG A 207 1.08 0.10 27.97
N VAL A 208 0.64 -0.51 26.88
CA VAL A 208 -0.02 -1.81 26.92
C VAL A 208 1.08 -2.84 26.72
N GLY A 209 1.27 -3.71 27.72
CA GLY A 209 2.16 -4.85 27.57
C GLY A 209 1.61 -5.79 26.49
N LEU A 210 2.44 -6.10 25.50
CA LEU A 210 2.12 -7.07 24.46
C LEU A 210 3.22 -8.13 24.49
N THR A 211 2.90 -9.39 24.74
CA THR A 211 3.87 -10.48 24.70
C THR A 211 3.84 -11.08 23.29
N LEU A 212 4.88 -10.83 22.48
CA LEU A 212 4.89 -11.28 21.09
C LEU A 212 4.89 -12.79 20.98
N ASP A 213 5.66 -13.52 21.80
CA ASP A 213 5.77 -14.99 21.73
C ASP A 213 4.39 -15.67 21.83
N GLU A 214 3.52 -15.22 22.73
CA GLU A 214 2.16 -15.74 22.87
C GLU A 214 1.30 -15.41 21.65
N TYR A 215 1.46 -14.21 21.09
CA TYR A 215 0.72 -13.77 19.91
C TYR A 215 1.21 -14.45 18.63
N GLU A 216 2.52 -14.68 18.46
CA GLU A 216 3.09 -15.47 17.36
C GLU A 216 2.66 -16.93 17.41
N ALA A 217 2.60 -17.52 18.60
CA ALA A 217 2.12 -18.89 18.79
C ALA A 217 0.63 -19.05 18.47
N ALA A 218 -0.19 -18.00 18.67
CA ALA A 218 -1.63 -18.02 18.44
C ALA A 218 -2.17 -16.63 18.01
N PRO A 219 -1.94 -16.22 16.74
CA PRO A 219 -2.31 -14.88 16.29
C PRO A 219 -3.83 -14.70 16.27
N LYS A 220 -4.30 -13.63 16.90
CA LYS A 220 -5.72 -13.22 16.87
C LYS A 220 -5.93 -12.19 15.76
N LEU A 221 -6.35 -12.69 14.61
CA LEU A 221 -6.70 -11.86 13.47
C LEU A 221 -7.94 -11.04 13.77
N PHE A 222 -7.86 -9.73 13.50
CA PHE A 222 -9.05 -8.91 13.38
C PHE A 222 -9.60 -9.08 11.97
N HIS A 223 -10.81 -9.63 11.85
CA HIS A 223 -11.57 -9.59 10.62
C HIS A 223 -12.63 -8.49 10.74
N TYR A 224 -12.79 -7.67 9.71
CA TYR A 224 -13.86 -6.66 9.74
C TYR A 224 -15.26 -7.29 9.82
N SER A 225 -15.42 -8.55 9.41
CA SER A 225 -16.64 -9.33 9.68
C SER A 225 -16.94 -9.51 11.17
N ASP A 226 -15.94 -9.41 12.04
CA ASP A 226 -16.10 -9.47 13.50
C ASP A 226 -16.87 -8.26 14.05
N ALA A 227 -16.98 -7.18 13.28
CA ALA A 227 -17.81 -6.02 13.61
C ALA A 227 -19.32 -6.29 13.48
N GLY A 228 -19.71 -7.44 12.91
CA GLY A 228 -21.09 -7.91 12.79
C GLY A 228 -21.62 -7.94 11.34
N PRO A 229 -22.81 -8.53 11.12
CA PRO A 229 -23.43 -8.58 9.80
C PRO A 229 -23.79 -7.17 9.32
N ASN A 230 -23.66 -6.91 8.01
CA ASN A 230 -23.94 -5.62 7.36
C ASN A 230 -23.06 -4.46 7.85
N CYS A 231 -21.85 -4.75 8.32
CA CYS A 231 -20.87 -3.71 8.63
C CYS A 231 -20.38 -3.06 7.33
N VAL A 232 -20.43 -1.73 7.27
CA VAL A 232 -19.75 -0.94 6.23
C VAL A 232 -18.58 -0.22 6.86
N ALA A 233 -17.38 -0.43 6.33
CA ALA A 233 -16.17 0.25 6.74
C ALA A 233 -15.74 1.23 5.64
N VAL A 234 -15.52 2.49 6.02
CA VAL A 234 -15.05 3.53 5.10
C VAL A 234 -13.60 3.87 5.41
N GLY A 235 -12.75 3.80 4.39
CA GLY A 235 -11.32 4.09 4.48
C GLY A 235 -10.88 5.08 3.41
N SER A 236 -9.59 5.46 3.48
CA SER A 236 -9.01 6.52 2.65
C SER A 236 -9.67 7.90 2.90
N SER A 237 -9.33 8.89 2.08
CA SER A 237 -9.90 10.23 2.12
C SER A 237 -9.80 10.87 0.74
N PRO A 238 -10.85 11.56 0.26
CA PRO A 238 -10.75 12.41 -0.94
C PRO A 238 -9.73 13.55 -0.80
N ARG A 239 -9.27 13.84 0.43
CA ARG A 239 -8.24 14.86 0.69
C ARG A 239 -6.83 14.34 0.45
N PHE A 240 -6.64 13.02 0.33
CA PHE A 240 -5.35 12.47 -0.03
C PHE A 240 -5.09 12.76 -1.49
N ARG A 241 -4.01 13.50 -1.76
CA ARG A 241 -3.60 13.91 -3.10
C ARG A 241 -2.91 12.77 -3.86
N VAL A 242 -3.62 11.65 -3.98
CA VAL A 242 -3.05 10.39 -4.51
C VAL A 242 -2.62 10.52 -5.97
N TYR A 243 -3.28 11.38 -6.74
CA TYR A 243 -2.97 11.68 -8.12
C TYR A 243 -1.87 12.74 -8.30
N ASP A 244 -1.36 13.34 -7.21
CA ASP A 244 -0.23 14.27 -7.26
C ASP A 244 1.12 13.55 -7.10
N VAL A 245 1.12 12.23 -6.91
CA VAL A 245 2.32 11.40 -6.85
C VAL A 245 2.90 11.28 -8.27
N ASP A 246 3.70 12.26 -8.68
CA ASP A 246 4.36 12.30 -9.99
C ASP A 246 5.88 12.06 -9.84
N PHE A 247 6.34 10.92 -10.35
CA PHE A 247 7.76 10.50 -10.37
C PHE A 247 8.58 11.11 -11.52
N GLY A 248 8.03 12.09 -12.23
CA GLY A 248 8.65 12.80 -13.35
C GLY A 248 8.19 12.35 -14.73
N PHE A 249 7.16 11.52 -14.81
CA PHE A 249 6.55 11.08 -16.07
C PHE A 249 5.03 11.33 -16.12
N GLY A 250 4.51 12.11 -15.16
CA GLY A 250 3.11 12.48 -15.08
C GLY A 250 2.39 11.82 -13.91
N ARG A 251 1.11 12.17 -13.78
CA ARG A 251 0.22 11.69 -12.73
C ARG A 251 -0.17 10.23 -12.98
N PRO A 252 -0.50 9.45 -11.94
CA PRO A 252 -1.02 8.11 -12.14
C PRO A 252 -2.37 8.19 -12.86
N GLU A 253 -2.58 7.29 -13.80
CA GLU A 253 -3.86 7.05 -14.45
C GLU A 253 -4.88 6.58 -13.40
N ARG A 254 -4.50 5.65 -12.52
CA ARG A 254 -5.38 5.15 -11.46
C ARG A 254 -4.61 4.85 -10.19
N VAL A 255 -5.27 5.07 -9.06
CA VAL A 255 -4.83 4.60 -7.74
C VAL A 255 -5.88 3.64 -7.19
N ARG A 256 -5.44 2.49 -6.67
CA ARG A 256 -6.30 1.43 -6.12
C ARG A 256 -5.76 0.91 -4.79
N SER A 257 -6.66 0.36 -3.97
CA SER A 257 -6.28 -0.47 -2.83
C SER A 257 -6.05 -1.92 -3.27
N GLY A 258 -5.08 -2.60 -2.64
CA GLY A 258 -4.83 -4.02 -2.92
C GLY A 258 -5.79 -4.98 -2.20
N GLY A 259 -5.65 -6.28 -2.45
CA GLY A 259 -6.52 -7.32 -1.90
C GLY A 259 -6.54 -7.36 -0.36
N ASN A 260 -5.41 -7.08 0.30
CA ASN A 260 -5.33 -7.03 1.77
C ASN A 260 -6.24 -5.95 2.40
N ASN A 261 -6.64 -4.98 1.59
CA ASN A 261 -7.49 -3.87 1.99
C ASN A 261 -8.96 -4.11 1.67
N LYS A 262 -9.33 -5.20 1.00
CA LYS A 262 -10.68 -5.47 0.51
C LYS A 262 -11.35 -6.58 1.32
N PHE A 263 -12.59 -6.35 1.71
CA PHE A 263 -13.48 -7.30 2.35
C PHE A 263 -14.92 -6.85 2.10
N ASP A 264 -15.88 -7.74 2.35
CA ASP A 264 -17.30 -7.43 2.18
C ASP A 264 -17.72 -6.24 3.03
N GLY A 265 -18.27 -5.20 2.39
CA GLY A 265 -18.68 -3.95 3.03
C GLY A 265 -17.58 -2.89 3.10
N MET A 266 -16.41 -3.10 2.48
CA MET A 266 -15.35 -2.08 2.46
C MET A 266 -15.60 -1.03 1.37
N VAL A 267 -15.46 0.25 1.74
CA VAL A 267 -15.56 1.41 0.86
C VAL A 267 -14.30 2.26 0.97
N TYR A 268 -13.61 2.50 -0.14
CA TYR A 268 -12.53 3.49 -0.22
C TYR A 268 -12.98 4.73 -0.98
N LEU A 269 -12.66 5.89 -0.41
CA LEU A 269 -12.91 7.18 -1.02
C LEU A 269 -11.59 7.79 -1.52
N TYR A 270 -11.55 8.13 -2.80
CA TYR A 270 -10.43 8.81 -3.45
C TYR A 270 -10.90 10.14 -4.04
N PRO A 271 -10.00 11.12 -4.23
CA PRO A 271 -10.35 12.29 -5.04
C PRO A 271 -10.77 11.84 -6.44
N GLY A 272 -11.71 12.55 -7.05
CA GLY A 272 -12.06 12.33 -8.46
C GLY A 272 -10.86 12.62 -9.36
N ARG A 273 -10.71 11.82 -10.43
CA ARG A 273 -9.62 11.99 -11.42
C ARG A 273 -9.53 13.38 -12.05
N GLY A 274 -10.64 14.13 -12.10
CA GLY A 274 -10.73 15.46 -12.69
C GLY A 274 -9.99 16.57 -11.93
N GLY A 275 -9.39 16.29 -10.77
CA GLY A 275 -8.57 17.22 -9.98
C GLY A 275 -9.37 18.38 -9.36
N ASP A 276 -9.85 19.30 -10.21
CA ASP A 276 -10.46 20.58 -9.84
C ASP A 276 -12.01 20.53 -9.86
N SER A 277 -12.61 19.48 -10.42
CA SER A 277 -14.08 19.34 -10.51
C SER A 277 -14.76 18.92 -9.19
N GLY A 278 -14.00 18.61 -8.15
CA GLY A 278 -14.53 18.30 -6.81
C GLY A 278 -15.21 16.94 -6.66
N GLY A 279 -15.07 16.03 -7.62
CA GLY A 279 -15.64 14.68 -7.57
C GLY A 279 -14.96 13.74 -6.57
N ILE A 280 -15.59 12.60 -6.29
CA ILE A 280 -15.07 11.53 -5.43
C ILE A 280 -15.14 10.22 -6.21
N ASP A 281 -13.99 9.54 -6.34
CA ASP A 281 -13.94 8.17 -6.84
C ASP A 281 -14.25 7.22 -5.66
N VAL A 282 -15.23 6.33 -5.83
CA VAL A 282 -15.61 5.33 -4.81
C VAL A 282 -15.20 3.95 -5.29
N GLU A 283 -14.42 3.25 -4.47
CA GLU A 283 -14.07 1.84 -4.68
C GLU A 283 -14.79 1.01 -3.61
N LEU A 284 -15.68 0.11 -4.04
CA LEU A 284 -16.54 -0.70 -3.17
C LEU A 284 -16.20 -2.19 -3.33
N ALA A 285 -16.09 -2.90 -2.20
CA ALA A 285 -15.95 -4.35 -2.17
C ALA A 285 -17.16 -4.98 -1.47
N LEU A 286 -17.87 -5.85 -2.18
CA LEU A 286 -19.00 -6.62 -1.67
C LEU A 286 -18.87 -8.09 -2.09
N GLN A 287 -19.59 -8.98 -1.41
CA GLN A 287 -19.79 -10.34 -1.90
C GLN A 287 -20.44 -10.34 -3.30
N PRO A 288 -20.21 -11.39 -4.12
CA PRO A 288 -20.66 -11.43 -5.51
C PRO A 288 -22.16 -11.19 -5.69
N GLU A 289 -23.00 -11.80 -4.86
CA GLU A 289 -24.46 -11.66 -4.99
C GLU A 289 -24.97 -10.24 -4.66
N PRO A 290 -24.58 -9.60 -3.54
CA PRO A 290 -24.84 -8.17 -3.34
C PRO A 290 -24.29 -7.26 -4.43
N MET A 291 -23.07 -7.49 -4.92
CA MET A 291 -22.46 -6.67 -5.97
C MET A 291 -23.29 -6.73 -7.27
N GLN A 292 -23.67 -7.94 -7.71
CA GLN A 292 -24.50 -8.15 -8.89
C GLN A 292 -25.88 -7.50 -8.79
N ARG A 293 -26.42 -7.33 -7.57
CA ARG A 293 -27.67 -6.59 -7.35
C ARG A 293 -27.44 -5.08 -7.47
N LEU A 294 -26.38 -4.58 -6.86
CA LEU A 294 -26.05 -3.15 -6.88
C LEU A 294 -25.73 -2.66 -8.30
N GLU A 295 -25.01 -3.46 -9.09
CA GLU A 295 -24.71 -3.19 -10.51
C GLU A 295 -25.96 -3.13 -11.40
N LYS A 296 -27.11 -3.63 -10.93
CA LYS A 296 -28.39 -3.61 -11.63
C LYS A 296 -29.37 -2.58 -11.03
N ASP A 297 -28.95 -1.85 -10.00
CA ASP A 297 -29.78 -0.87 -9.32
C ASP A 297 -29.73 0.47 -10.09
N GLU A 298 -30.82 0.79 -10.78
CA GLU A 298 -30.92 2.00 -11.61
C GLU A 298 -30.82 3.29 -10.78
N GLU A 299 -31.31 3.30 -9.53
CA GLU A 299 -31.25 4.48 -8.66
C GLU A 299 -29.81 4.74 -8.22
N PHE A 300 -29.09 3.69 -7.83
CA PHE A 300 -27.68 3.79 -7.49
C PHE A 300 -26.84 4.26 -8.68
N LEU A 301 -27.04 3.66 -9.85
CA LEU A 301 -26.29 4.01 -11.07
C LEU A 301 -26.52 5.45 -11.53
N GLN A 302 -27.73 6.00 -11.33
CA GLN A 302 -28.00 7.41 -11.63
C GLN A 302 -27.19 8.37 -10.76
N VAL A 303 -26.98 8.03 -9.48
CA VAL A 303 -26.18 8.83 -8.55
C VAL A 303 -24.68 8.63 -8.81
N ALA A 304 -24.25 7.42 -9.14
CA ALA A 304 -22.85 7.10 -9.42
C ALA A 304 -22.32 7.74 -10.72
N ALA A 305 -23.20 8.02 -11.68
CA ALA A 305 -22.85 8.65 -12.96
C ALA A 305 -22.89 10.19 -12.95
N ALA A 306 -23.25 10.82 -11.82
CA ALA A 306 -23.43 12.27 -11.67
C ALA A 306 -22.16 12.97 -11.16
#